data_AF-A0A832JBS3-F1
#
_entry.id   AF-A0A832JBS3-F1
#
_cell.length_a   1.000
_cell.length_b   1.000
_cell.length_c   1.000
_cell.angle_alpha   90.00
_cell.angle_beta   90.00
_cell.angle_gamma   90.00
#
_symmetry.space_group_name_H-M   'P 1'
#
loop_
_entity.id
_entity.type
_entity.pdbx_description
1 polymer ?
#
loop_
_entity_poly.entity_id
_entity_poly.type
_entity_poly.pdbx_seq_one_letter_code
_entity_poly.pdbx_strand_id
1 'polypeptide(L)'
;MAERQRIRFDVVRIGIASPEEILSWSRGEVKKPETLNYRTFKPERDGLFCERIFGPVKDWECYCGKYRKVKFKGIICDRCGVEITTSRVRRRRMGHIQLMAPCSHVWFLKGVPSPISLLLDMPTKHIEQVVYFTRHVVVSIQKERIQAGRERIQAAIEEEKRALQERHRYYVLKLKQKLAELEGRPLEEEAIEIPEGADEPYIPPNVDSEALKERLRHRIQQEENAVKQRCEELDQAFRLLESLEKQQLLDEGHYRRLLRLLEVLRKRLGEEYAQLVHIGIGAEAIRDLLAQIDLEALSRQLRLEVQESTGGRQERAIRRLAMVENFRRSRNRPEWMILHILPVLPPDLRPMVQLDGGRFAASDLNDLYRRIIN
;
A
#
# COMPACT_ATOMS: atom_id res chain seq x y z
N MET A 1 -30.34 21.54 -42.59
CA MET A 1 -29.08 20.79 -42.47
C MET A 1 -28.08 21.69 -41.77
N ALA A 2 -27.82 21.46 -40.47
CA ALA A 2 -26.96 22.35 -39.69
C ALA A 2 -25.49 22.06 -40.02
N GLU A 3 -24.82 23.09 -40.53
CA GLU A 3 -23.40 23.15 -40.82
C GLU A 3 -22.61 22.69 -39.58
N ARG A 4 -22.00 21.50 -39.66
CA ARG A 4 -21.08 21.04 -38.61
C ARG A 4 -19.87 21.98 -38.64
N GLN A 5 -19.84 22.97 -37.74
CA GLN A 5 -18.62 23.74 -37.45
C GLN A 5 -17.46 22.76 -37.31
N ARG A 6 -16.55 22.77 -38.28
CA ARG A 6 -15.29 22.03 -38.20
C ARG A 6 -14.51 22.66 -37.04
N ILE A 7 -14.44 21.96 -35.91
CA ILE A 7 -13.58 22.33 -34.81
C ILE A 7 -12.15 22.25 -35.36
N ARG A 8 -11.56 23.41 -35.67
CA ARG A 8 -10.16 23.55 -36.05
C ARG A 8 -9.37 23.61 -34.75
N PHE A 9 -8.51 22.63 -34.52
CA PHE A 9 -7.52 22.63 -33.45
C PHE A 9 -6.14 22.78 -34.09
N ASP A 10 -5.28 23.59 -33.47
CA ASP A 10 -3.90 23.78 -33.97
C ASP A 10 -2.96 22.71 -33.41
N VAL A 11 -3.20 22.24 -32.17
CA VAL A 11 -2.35 21.26 -31.48
C VAL A 11 -3.19 20.34 -30.60
N VAL A 12 -2.83 19.06 -30.56
CA VAL A 12 -3.35 18.07 -29.59
C VAL A 12 -2.22 17.69 -28.64
N ARG A 13 -2.46 17.82 -27.33
CA ARG A 13 -1.48 17.47 -26.29
C ARG A 13 -1.98 16.26 -25.51
N ILE A 14 -1.04 15.38 -25.14
CA ILE A 14 -1.26 14.24 -24.24
C ILE A 14 -0.38 14.39 -23.00
N GLY A 15 -0.86 13.93 -21.86
CA GLY A 15 -0.17 13.99 -20.57
C GLY A 15 -0.64 12.88 -19.64
N ILE A 16 0.03 12.76 -18.49
CA ILE A 16 -0.40 11.87 -17.43
C ILE A 16 -1.52 12.57 -16.67
N ALA A 17 -2.65 11.89 -16.48
CA ALA A 17 -3.78 12.43 -15.75
C ALA A 17 -3.50 12.43 -14.25
N SER A 18 -3.60 13.60 -13.62
CA SER A 18 -3.57 13.72 -12.17
C SER A 18 -4.86 13.17 -11.54
N PRO A 19 -4.84 12.78 -10.25
CA PRO A 19 -6.07 12.37 -9.55
C PRO A 19 -7.17 13.45 -9.59
N GLU A 20 -6.78 14.72 -9.49
CA GLU A 20 -7.69 15.87 -9.55
C GLU A 20 -8.34 16.02 -10.93
N GLU A 21 -7.57 15.84 -12.01
CA GLU A 21 -8.11 15.85 -13.37
C GLU A 21 -9.09 14.70 -13.60
N ILE A 22 -8.78 13.48 -13.11
CA ILE A 22 -9.68 12.34 -13.22
C ILE A 22 -11.01 12.60 -12.49
N LEU A 23 -10.95 13.22 -11.31
CA LEU A 23 -12.16 13.64 -10.58
C LEU A 23 -12.96 14.70 -11.35
N SER A 24 -12.29 15.65 -12.00
CA SER A 24 -12.95 16.69 -12.80
C SER A 24 -13.76 16.13 -13.99
N TRP A 25 -13.33 14.99 -14.55
CA TRP A 25 -14.05 14.30 -15.63
C TRP A 25 -15.24 13.49 -15.12
N SER A 26 -15.16 13.07 -13.87
CA SER A 26 -16.12 12.14 -13.28
C SER A 26 -17.43 12.82 -12.90
N ARG A 27 -18.53 12.10 -13.09
CA ARG A 27 -19.87 12.50 -12.66
C ARG A 27 -20.35 11.76 -11.41
N GLY A 28 -19.51 10.91 -10.84
CA GLY A 28 -19.80 10.17 -9.62
C GLY A 28 -18.94 8.93 -9.47
N GLU A 29 -18.87 8.46 -8.23
CA GLU A 29 -18.14 7.27 -7.83
C GLU A 29 -18.96 6.00 -8.06
N VAL A 30 -18.36 4.98 -8.66
CA VAL A 30 -18.94 3.64 -8.82
C VAL A 30 -18.50 2.79 -7.63
N LYS A 31 -19.45 2.42 -6.77
CA LYS A 31 -19.18 1.66 -5.53
C LYS A 31 -19.55 0.19 -5.63
N LYS A 32 -20.44 -0.13 -6.56
CA LYS A 32 -21.10 -1.43 -6.63
C LYS A 32 -20.68 -2.19 -7.91
N PRO A 33 -20.38 -3.49 -7.80
CA PRO A 33 -20.01 -4.30 -8.96
C PRO A 33 -21.22 -4.66 -9.83
N GLU A 34 -22.45 -4.50 -9.33
CA GLU A 34 -23.65 -4.87 -10.07
C GLU A 34 -23.85 -4.02 -11.32
N THR A 35 -24.34 -4.66 -12.39
CA THR A 35 -24.59 -4.03 -13.69
C THR A 35 -26.07 -3.69 -13.85
N LEU A 36 -26.89 -4.69 -14.17
CA LEU A 36 -28.33 -4.59 -14.38
C LEU A 36 -29.04 -5.57 -13.46
N ASN A 37 -30.25 -5.20 -13.03
CA ASN A 37 -31.13 -6.12 -12.35
C ASN A 37 -31.67 -7.18 -13.31
N TYR A 38 -31.54 -8.47 -12.98
CA TYR A 38 -31.96 -9.56 -13.87
C TYR A 38 -33.49 -9.63 -14.11
N ARG A 39 -34.33 -9.07 -13.23
CA ARG A 39 -35.79 -9.06 -13.40
C ARG A 39 -36.29 -7.84 -14.14
N THR A 40 -35.81 -6.66 -13.75
CA THR A 40 -36.33 -5.39 -14.27
C THR A 40 -35.52 -4.85 -15.44
N PHE A 41 -34.34 -5.42 -15.71
CA PHE A 41 -33.35 -4.94 -16.68
C PHE A 41 -32.93 -3.49 -16.48
N LYS A 42 -33.25 -2.91 -15.33
CA LYS A 42 -32.86 -1.56 -14.97
C LYS A 42 -31.45 -1.56 -14.39
N PRO A 43 -30.63 -0.52 -14.66
CA PRO A 43 -29.33 -0.37 -14.04
C PRO A 43 -29.41 -0.31 -12.51
N GLU A 44 -28.49 -0.98 -11.84
CA GLU A 44 -28.40 -0.87 -10.39
C GLU A 44 -27.86 0.50 -9.96
N ARG A 45 -28.31 0.97 -8.79
CA ARG A 45 -27.83 2.24 -8.21
C ARG A 45 -26.38 2.09 -7.76
N ASP A 46 -25.56 3.09 -8.05
CA ASP A 46 -24.11 3.13 -7.78
C ASP A 46 -23.29 2.02 -8.45
N GLY A 47 -23.92 1.25 -9.34
CA GLY A 47 -23.31 0.20 -10.14
C GLY A 47 -22.68 0.72 -11.44
N LEU A 48 -22.11 -0.20 -12.22
CA LEU A 48 -21.37 0.11 -13.44
C LEU A 48 -22.20 0.76 -14.55
N PHE A 49 -23.53 0.67 -14.50
CA PHE A 49 -24.43 1.27 -15.49
C PHE A 49 -25.31 2.37 -14.90
N CYS A 50 -25.01 2.82 -13.67
CA CYS A 50 -25.85 3.72 -12.88
C CYS A 50 -26.26 4.98 -13.65
N GLU A 51 -27.57 5.23 -13.73
CA GLU A 51 -28.10 6.41 -14.43
C GLU A 51 -27.76 7.73 -13.75
N ARG A 52 -27.56 7.73 -12.43
CA ARG A 52 -27.20 8.92 -11.66
C ARG A 52 -25.83 9.47 -12.10
N ILE A 53 -24.89 8.57 -12.38
CA ILE A 53 -23.50 8.89 -12.75
C ILE A 53 -23.43 9.14 -14.26
N PHE A 54 -23.84 8.16 -15.05
CA PHE A 54 -23.60 8.17 -16.49
C PHE A 54 -24.71 8.85 -17.30
N GLY A 55 -25.86 9.13 -16.69
CA GLY A 55 -27.04 9.71 -17.33
C GLY A 55 -28.12 8.68 -17.68
N PRO A 56 -29.29 9.13 -18.15
CA PRO A 56 -30.48 8.30 -18.30
C PRO A 56 -30.38 7.32 -19.48
N VAL A 57 -30.96 6.12 -19.35
CA VAL A 57 -30.99 5.12 -20.45
C VAL A 57 -31.91 5.57 -21.58
N LYS A 58 -33.05 6.18 -21.25
CA LYS A 58 -34.03 6.72 -22.20
C LYS A 58 -33.99 8.24 -22.20
N ASP A 59 -34.22 8.84 -23.37
CA ASP A 59 -34.23 10.28 -23.51
C ASP A 59 -35.31 10.92 -22.61
N TRP A 60 -34.92 11.93 -21.83
CA TRP A 60 -35.83 12.72 -20.99
C TRP A 60 -36.63 11.92 -19.96
N GLU A 61 -36.12 10.76 -19.52
CA GLU A 61 -36.73 9.92 -18.48
C GLU A 61 -35.72 9.64 -17.36
N CYS A 62 -36.15 9.83 -16.11
CA CYS A 62 -35.36 9.44 -14.94
C CYS A 62 -35.63 7.98 -14.52
N TYR A 63 -34.68 7.35 -13.84
CA TYR A 63 -34.76 5.98 -13.33
C TYR A 63 -36.10 5.59 -12.66
N CYS A 64 -36.62 6.46 -11.80
CA CYS A 64 -37.85 6.23 -11.03
C CYS A 64 -39.15 6.54 -11.79
N GLY A 65 -39.06 7.17 -12.96
CA GLY A 65 -40.23 7.59 -13.75
C GLY A 65 -41.00 8.81 -13.22
N LYS A 66 -40.57 9.45 -12.11
CA LYS A 66 -41.19 10.68 -11.56
C LYS A 66 -41.23 11.79 -12.60
N TYR A 67 -40.09 12.05 -13.24
CA TYR A 67 -39.96 13.03 -14.29
C TYR A 67 -39.78 12.34 -15.64
N ARG A 68 -40.65 12.72 -16.58
CA ARG A 68 -40.73 12.21 -17.96
C ARG A 68 -41.07 13.38 -18.89
N LYS A 69 -40.59 13.32 -20.14
CA LYS A 69 -40.77 14.31 -21.23
C LYS A 69 -39.78 15.48 -21.15
N VAL A 70 -39.61 16.13 -22.31
CA VAL A 70 -38.64 17.22 -22.55
C VAL A 70 -38.83 18.44 -21.62
N LYS A 71 -40.04 18.65 -21.09
CA LYS A 71 -40.36 19.80 -20.21
C LYS A 71 -39.50 19.89 -18.94
N PHE A 72 -38.93 18.78 -18.48
CA PHE A 72 -38.09 18.73 -17.29
C PHE A 72 -36.59 18.70 -17.60
N LYS A 73 -36.19 19.13 -18.81
CA LYS A 73 -34.79 19.19 -19.26
C LYS A 73 -33.91 19.90 -18.23
N GLY A 74 -32.83 19.24 -17.84
CA GLY A 74 -31.81 19.79 -16.92
C GLY A 74 -32.15 19.70 -15.44
N ILE A 75 -33.35 19.24 -15.07
CA ILE A 75 -33.71 19.02 -13.66
C ILE A 75 -33.05 17.71 -13.18
N ILE A 76 -32.47 17.75 -11.99
CA ILE A 76 -31.97 16.58 -11.27
C ILE A 76 -33.11 16.03 -10.40
N CYS A 77 -33.43 14.75 -10.56
CA CYS A 77 -34.55 14.16 -9.83
C CYS A 77 -34.28 13.99 -8.33
N ASP A 78 -35.13 14.56 -7.47
CA ASP A 78 -34.99 14.47 -6.00
C ASP A 78 -35.00 13.03 -5.44
N ARG A 79 -35.63 12.07 -6.14
CA ARG A 79 -35.77 10.68 -5.67
C ARG A 79 -34.66 9.73 -6.14
N CYS A 80 -34.09 9.97 -7.32
CA CYS A 80 -33.09 9.07 -7.91
C CYS A 80 -31.77 9.75 -8.30
N GLY A 81 -31.69 11.08 -8.20
CA GLY A 81 -30.51 11.87 -8.53
C GLY A 81 -30.15 11.88 -10.02
N VAL A 82 -30.99 11.30 -10.89
CA VAL A 82 -30.73 11.27 -12.33
C VAL A 82 -31.07 12.62 -12.94
N GLU A 83 -30.12 13.18 -13.67
CA GLU A 83 -30.31 14.39 -14.47
C GLU A 83 -31.08 14.06 -15.76
N ILE A 84 -32.13 14.82 -16.03
CA ILE A 84 -33.02 14.60 -17.17
C ILE A 84 -32.40 15.25 -18.41
N THR A 85 -31.77 14.40 -19.22
CA THR A 85 -31.09 14.79 -20.46
C THR A 85 -31.26 13.70 -21.52
N THR A 86 -30.58 13.83 -22.66
CA THR A 86 -30.57 12.80 -23.70
C THR A 86 -29.65 11.63 -23.30
N SER A 87 -29.98 10.41 -23.67
CA SER A 87 -29.17 9.20 -23.42
C SER A 87 -27.77 9.27 -24.02
N ARG A 88 -27.57 10.10 -25.06
CA ARG A 88 -26.25 10.36 -25.69
C ARG A 88 -25.15 10.78 -24.72
N VAL A 89 -25.50 11.33 -23.55
CA VAL A 89 -24.50 11.67 -22.52
C VAL A 89 -23.80 10.43 -21.97
N ARG A 90 -24.41 9.24 -22.03
CA ARG A 90 -23.85 7.95 -21.59
C ARG A 90 -22.66 7.47 -22.43
N ARG A 91 -22.39 8.12 -23.56
CA ARG A 91 -21.17 7.93 -24.35
C ARG A 91 -20.03 8.89 -23.96
N ARG A 92 -20.31 9.93 -23.17
CA ARG A 92 -19.35 11.00 -22.84
C ARG A 92 -19.05 11.14 -21.35
N ARG A 93 -20.00 10.81 -20.46
CA ARG A 93 -19.83 10.94 -19.01
C ARG A 93 -18.95 9.82 -18.48
N MET A 94 -17.85 10.16 -17.83
CA MET A 94 -17.00 9.21 -17.12
C MET A 94 -17.48 9.06 -15.67
N GLY A 95 -17.20 7.90 -15.10
CA GLY A 95 -17.27 7.66 -13.66
C GLY A 95 -15.86 7.57 -13.09
N HIS A 96 -15.74 7.39 -11.78
CA HIS A 96 -14.47 7.02 -11.17
C HIS A 96 -14.67 5.96 -10.08
N ILE A 97 -13.59 5.29 -9.71
CA ILE A 97 -13.51 4.42 -8.54
C ILE A 97 -12.39 4.99 -7.67
N GLN A 98 -12.70 5.24 -6.40
CA GLN A 98 -11.69 5.60 -5.42
C GLN A 98 -11.05 4.31 -4.90
N LEU A 99 -9.74 4.17 -5.11
CA LEU A 99 -8.98 3.01 -4.67
C LEU A 99 -8.64 3.18 -3.19
N MET A 100 -8.87 2.13 -2.40
CA MET A 100 -8.50 2.11 -0.98
C MET A 100 -6.99 2.09 -0.77
N ALA A 101 -6.26 1.41 -1.66
CA ALA A 101 -4.81 1.41 -1.71
C ALA A 101 -4.36 1.89 -3.09
N PRO A 102 -3.28 2.69 -3.17
CA PRO A 102 -2.73 3.12 -4.45
C PRO A 102 -2.29 1.92 -5.30
N CYS A 103 -2.44 2.02 -6.62
CA CYS A 103 -2.00 1.01 -7.57
C CYS A 103 -1.08 1.62 -8.63
N SER A 104 0.02 0.93 -8.95
CA SER A 104 0.91 1.38 -10.02
C SER A 104 0.29 1.14 -11.39
N HIS A 105 0.34 2.15 -12.27
CA HIS A 105 -0.13 1.98 -13.63
C HIS A 105 0.86 1.13 -14.44
N VAL A 106 0.37 0.00 -14.97
CA VAL A 106 1.18 -1.08 -15.55
C VAL A 106 2.14 -0.63 -16.66
N TRP A 107 1.77 0.36 -17.49
CA TRP A 107 2.66 0.88 -18.55
C TRP A 107 3.96 1.48 -18.00
N PHE A 108 3.92 2.11 -16.82
CA PHE A 108 5.12 2.72 -16.23
C PHE A 108 5.93 1.71 -15.40
N LEU A 109 5.30 0.62 -14.96
CA LEU A 109 5.95 -0.47 -14.23
C LEU A 109 6.61 -1.49 -15.16
N LYS A 110 5.84 -2.07 -16.09
CA LYS A 110 6.26 -3.16 -16.98
C LYS A 110 6.78 -2.69 -18.35
N GLY A 111 6.74 -1.39 -18.63
CA GLY A 111 7.32 -0.81 -19.84
C GLY A 111 8.81 -1.12 -19.94
N VAL A 112 9.31 -1.29 -21.17
CA VAL A 112 10.73 -1.54 -21.45
C VAL A 112 11.30 -0.34 -22.21
N PRO A 113 12.15 0.50 -21.60
CA PRO A 113 12.54 0.53 -20.19
C PRO A 113 11.42 1.10 -19.29
N SER A 114 11.42 0.74 -17.99
CA SER A 114 10.40 1.22 -17.05
C SER A 114 10.70 2.67 -16.64
N PRO A 115 9.76 3.61 -16.83
CA PRO A 115 9.90 4.98 -16.34
C PRO A 115 10.15 5.07 -14.83
N ILE A 116 9.45 4.25 -14.03
CA ILE A 116 9.62 4.22 -12.57
C ILE A 116 11.05 3.75 -12.22
N SER A 117 11.54 2.71 -12.89
CA SER A 117 12.91 2.20 -12.73
C SER A 117 13.96 3.25 -13.04
N LEU A 118 13.81 3.98 -14.15
CA LEU A 118 14.77 5.02 -14.54
C LEU A 118 14.79 6.19 -13.56
N LEU A 119 13.63 6.59 -13.03
CA LEU A 119 13.54 7.70 -12.07
C LEU A 119 14.14 7.32 -10.72
N LEU A 120 13.79 6.14 -10.19
CA LEU A 120 14.27 5.67 -8.89
C LEU A 120 15.68 5.05 -8.92
N ASP A 121 16.26 4.83 -10.11
CA ASP A 121 17.50 4.07 -10.32
C ASP A 121 17.51 2.63 -9.80
N MET A 122 16.32 2.06 -9.60
CA MET A 122 16.16 0.70 -9.10
C MET A 122 15.90 -0.27 -10.25
N PRO A 123 16.44 -1.51 -10.21
CA PRO A 123 16.08 -2.55 -11.18
C PRO A 123 14.57 -2.81 -11.19
N THR A 124 13.97 -3.03 -12.36
CA THR A 124 12.52 -3.30 -12.49
C THR A 124 12.05 -4.45 -11.60
N LYS A 125 12.84 -5.53 -11.49
CA LYS A 125 12.56 -6.67 -10.61
C LYS A 125 12.40 -6.26 -9.14
N HIS A 126 13.20 -5.32 -8.67
CA HIS A 126 13.14 -4.82 -7.29
C HIS A 126 11.85 -4.03 -7.05
N ILE A 127 11.48 -3.16 -7.99
CA ILE A 127 10.23 -2.38 -7.90
C ILE A 127 9.02 -3.31 -7.94
N GLU A 128 9.03 -4.33 -8.80
CA GLU A 128 7.97 -5.33 -8.86
C GLU A 128 7.81 -6.08 -7.54
N GLN A 129 8.91 -6.50 -6.91
CA GLN A 129 8.87 -7.14 -5.59
C GLN A 129 8.21 -6.25 -4.53
N VAL A 130 8.40 -4.93 -4.60
CA VAL A 130 7.74 -3.99 -3.68
C VAL A 130 6.26 -3.84 -4.03
N VAL A 131 5.93 -3.58 -5.31
CA VAL A 131 4.56 -3.36 -5.79
C VAL A 131 3.66 -4.59 -5.55
N TYR A 132 4.20 -5.80 -5.74
CA TYR A 132 3.49 -7.07 -5.50
C TYR A 132 3.65 -7.60 -4.06
N PHE A 133 3.93 -6.72 -3.09
CA PHE A 133 3.96 -7.03 -1.67
C PHE A 133 4.89 -8.20 -1.27
N THR A 134 5.98 -8.41 -2.00
CA THR A 134 6.97 -9.46 -1.71
C THR A 134 8.09 -8.98 -0.80
N ARG A 135 8.55 -7.74 -0.99
CA ARG A 135 9.63 -7.13 -0.20
C ARG A 135 9.25 -5.72 0.23
N HIS A 136 9.78 -5.29 1.36
CA HIS A 136 9.63 -3.94 1.89
C HIS A 136 10.73 -3.04 1.34
N VAL A 137 10.49 -1.73 1.28
CA VAL A 137 11.48 -0.75 0.85
C VAL A 137 11.61 0.38 1.87
N VAL A 138 12.84 0.81 2.11
CA VAL A 138 13.12 1.98 2.95
C VAL A 138 12.79 3.25 2.16
N VAL A 139 11.75 3.97 2.59
CA VAL A 139 11.27 5.18 1.95
C VAL A 139 12.07 6.40 2.40
N SER A 140 12.29 6.56 3.71
CA SER A 140 13.09 7.63 4.28
C SER A 140 13.83 7.19 5.54
N ILE A 141 15.01 7.76 5.75
CA ILE A 141 15.85 7.50 6.92
C ILE A 141 16.51 8.79 7.40
N GLN A 142 16.43 9.04 8.72
CA GLN A 142 17.05 10.17 9.38
C GLN A 142 18.46 9.79 9.90
N LYS A 143 19.42 9.62 9.00
CA LYS A 143 20.79 9.15 9.34
C LYS A 143 21.48 10.02 10.40
N GLU A 144 21.33 11.34 10.32
CA GLU A 144 21.94 12.28 11.27
C GLU A 144 21.44 12.07 12.71
N ARG A 145 20.13 11.85 12.88
CA ARG A 145 19.52 11.58 14.18
C ARG A 145 19.89 10.21 14.73
N ILE A 146 19.99 9.21 13.86
CA ILE A 146 20.47 7.86 14.25
C ILE A 146 21.91 7.95 14.75
N GLN A 147 22.77 8.70 14.07
CA GLN A 147 24.17 8.87 14.46
C GLN A 147 24.30 9.65 15.77
N ALA A 148 23.58 10.77 15.92
CA ALA A 148 23.59 11.57 17.14
C ALA A 148 22.98 10.84 18.34
N GLY A 149 21.96 10.01 18.09
CA GLY A 149 21.25 9.23 19.11
C GLY A 149 21.86 7.85 19.38
N ARG A 150 22.99 7.49 18.76
CA ARG A 150 23.54 6.12 18.77
C ARG A 150 23.72 5.56 20.18
N GLU A 151 24.37 6.33 21.06
CA GLU A 151 24.63 5.89 22.44
C GLU A 151 23.34 5.69 23.24
N ARG A 152 22.35 6.58 23.04
CA ARG A 152 21.03 6.47 23.69
C ARG A 152 20.26 5.26 23.19
N ILE A 153 20.30 5.00 21.88
CA ILE A 153 19.68 3.82 21.26
C ILE A 153 20.33 2.55 21.81
N GLN A 154 21.66 2.50 21.88
CA GLN A 154 22.38 1.36 22.43
C GLN A 154 22.05 1.14 23.92
N ALA A 155 22.03 2.19 24.72
CA ALA A 155 21.64 2.11 26.13
C ALA A 155 20.20 1.56 26.29
N ALA A 156 19.24 2.08 25.51
CA ALA A 156 17.86 1.60 25.55
C ALA A 156 17.72 0.12 25.15
N ILE A 157 18.52 -0.35 24.18
CA ILE A 157 18.56 -1.76 23.78
C ILE A 157 19.11 -2.63 24.92
N GLU A 158 20.22 -2.21 25.54
CA GLU A 158 20.83 -2.96 26.63
C GLU A 158 19.92 -3.03 27.86
N GLU A 159 19.24 -1.94 28.19
CA GLU A 159 18.24 -1.97 29.26
C GLU A 159 17.03 -2.86 28.90
N GLU A 160 16.61 -2.91 27.63
CA GLU A 160 15.55 -3.84 27.20
C GLU A 160 15.99 -5.29 27.29
N LYS A 161 17.23 -5.59 26.90
CA LYS A 161 17.78 -6.94 27.07
C LYS A 161 17.84 -7.34 28.54
N ARG A 162 18.27 -6.44 29.43
CA ARG A 162 18.28 -6.68 30.88
C ARG A 162 16.88 -6.96 31.40
N ALA A 163 15.91 -6.12 31.06
CA ALA A 163 14.51 -6.31 31.46
C ALA A 163 13.93 -7.64 30.93
N LEU A 164 14.25 -8.02 29.68
CA LEU A 164 13.85 -9.31 29.11
C LEU A 164 14.49 -10.49 29.85
N GLN A 165 15.79 -10.41 30.16
CA GLN A 165 16.51 -11.43 30.91
C GLN A 165 15.98 -11.58 32.33
N GLU A 166 15.63 -10.49 33.02
CA GLU A 166 15.06 -10.51 34.36
C GLU A 166 13.66 -11.12 34.38
N ARG A 167 12.75 -10.67 33.49
CA ARG A 167 11.41 -11.28 33.34
C ARG A 167 11.50 -12.77 33.07
N HIS A 168 12.44 -13.14 32.21
CA HIS A 168 12.66 -14.54 31.87
C HIS A 168 13.24 -15.36 33.02
N ARG A 169 14.22 -14.82 33.73
CA ARG A 169 14.83 -15.47 34.89
C ARG A 169 13.78 -15.78 35.94
N TYR A 170 12.88 -14.83 36.22
CA TYR A 170 11.74 -15.03 37.11
C TYR A 170 10.82 -16.17 36.62
N TYR A 171 10.43 -16.15 35.35
CA TYR A 171 9.56 -17.16 34.76
C TYR A 171 10.18 -18.57 34.78
N VAL A 172 11.47 -18.69 34.44
CA VAL A 172 12.20 -19.97 34.49
C VAL A 172 12.39 -20.44 35.92
N LEU A 173 12.62 -19.55 36.89
CA LEU A 173 12.71 -19.91 38.31
C LEU A 173 11.40 -20.54 38.78
N LYS A 174 10.25 -19.94 38.45
CA LYS A 174 8.93 -20.51 38.78
C LYS A 174 8.71 -21.91 38.18
N LEU A 175 9.13 -22.12 36.93
CA LEU A 175 9.09 -23.44 36.31
C LEU A 175 10.02 -24.45 37.01
N LYS A 176 11.24 -24.02 37.41
CA LYS A 176 12.21 -24.85 38.13
C LYS A 176 11.74 -25.21 39.54
N GLN A 177 11.12 -24.27 40.26
CA GLN A 177 10.50 -24.53 41.56
C GLN A 177 9.43 -25.62 41.44
N LYS A 178 8.53 -25.50 40.45
CA LYS A 178 7.51 -26.53 40.22
C LYS A 178 8.11 -27.89 39.85
N LEU A 179 9.17 -27.91 39.06
CA LEU A 179 9.88 -29.14 38.73
C LEU A 179 10.51 -29.77 39.99
N ALA A 180 11.12 -28.96 40.86
CA ALA A 180 11.70 -29.41 42.13
C ALA A 180 10.66 -29.97 43.10
N GLU A 181 9.48 -29.32 43.20
CA GLU A 181 8.33 -29.84 43.96
C GLU A 181 7.92 -31.24 43.50
N LEU A 182 7.87 -31.47 42.17
CA LEU A 182 7.53 -32.78 41.59
C LEU A 182 8.65 -33.82 41.72
N GLU A 183 9.91 -33.39 41.89
CA GLU A 183 11.08 -34.24 42.10
C GLU A 183 11.36 -34.52 43.59
N GLY A 184 10.67 -33.86 44.52
CA GLY A 184 10.87 -34.03 45.97
C GLY A 184 12.19 -33.46 46.48
N ARG A 185 12.74 -32.46 45.77
CA ARG A 185 13.99 -31.78 46.17
C ARG A 185 13.69 -30.58 47.08
N PRO A 186 14.60 -30.23 48.01
CA PRO A 186 14.43 -29.04 48.83
C PRO A 186 14.34 -27.79 47.94
N LEU A 187 13.36 -26.93 48.24
CA LEU A 187 13.14 -25.69 47.52
C LEU A 187 14.13 -24.65 48.03
N GLU A 188 15.02 -24.20 47.15
CA GLU A 188 15.75 -22.96 47.38
C GLU A 188 14.81 -21.80 47.06
N GLU A 189 14.37 -21.09 48.09
CA GLU A 189 13.62 -19.83 47.95
C GLU A 189 14.59 -18.72 47.54
N GLU A 190 14.96 -18.67 46.25
CA GLU A 190 15.57 -17.46 45.70
C GLU A 190 14.52 -16.34 45.72
N ALA A 191 14.70 -15.37 46.62
CA ALA A 191 13.92 -14.15 46.64
C ALA A 191 14.29 -13.30 45.42
N ILE A 192 13.51 -13.43 44.35
CA ILE A 192 13.61 -12.60 43.15
C ILE A 192 12.47 -11.57 43.17
N GLU A 193 12.81 -10.29 43.04
CA GLU A 193 11.81 -9.23 42.86
C GLU A 193 10.97 -9.50 41.62
N ILE A 194 9.64 -9.38 41.73
CA ILE A 194 8.72 -9.62 40.62
C ILE A 194 8.88 -8.49 39.60
N PRO A 195 9.41 -8.75 38.40
CA PRO A 195 9.61 -7.69 37.43
C PRO A 195 8.28 -7.22 36.84
N GLU A 196 8.20 -5.94 36.44
CA GLU A 196 7.00 -5.38 35.83
C GLU A 196 6.61 -6.13 34.54
N GLY A 197 5.36 -6.59 34.49
CA GLY A 197 4.82 -7.37 33.37
C GLY A 197 5.25 -8.84 33.35
N ALA A 198 5.65 -9.40 34.49
CA ALA A 198 5.91 -10.83 34.62
C ALA A 198 4.60 -11.63 34.63
N ASP A 199 4.41 -12.48 33.63
CA ASP A 199 3.34 -13.47 33.63
C ASP A 199 3.73 -14.70 34.45
N GLU A 200 2.80 -15.23 35.24
CA GLU A 200 3.02 -16.48 35.96
C GLU A 200 2.78 -17.68 35.03
N PRO A 201 3.69 -18.66 34.95
CA PRO A 201 3.52 -19.78 34.02
C PRO A 201 2.27 -20.59 34.33
N TYR A 202 1.34 -20.68 33.38
CA TYR A 202 0.22 -21.62 33.49
C TYR A 202 0.75 -23.06 33.45
N ILE A 203 0.43 -23.81 34.50
CA ILE A 203 0.78 -25.22 34.67
C ILE A 203 -0.55 -26.00 34.73
N PRO A 204 -0.83 -26.91 33.78
CA PRO A 204 -2.04 -27.71 33.81
C PRO A 204 -2.10 -28.57 35.08
N PRO A 205 -3.20 -28.51 35.87
CA PRO A 205 -3.38 -29.41 37.00
C PRO A 205 -3.71 -30.83 36.49
N ASN A 206 -3.13 -31.86 37.13
CA ASN A 206 -3.44 -33.30 36.94
C ASN A 206 -2.98 -33.96 35.62
N VAL A 207 -1.68 -33.89 35.33
CA VAL A 207 -1.01 -34.71 34.28
C VAL A 207 -0.10 -35.73 34.97
N ASP A 208 0.11 -36.91 34.36
CA ASP A 208 1.10 -37.90 34.81
C ASP A 208 2.43 -37.24 35.19
N SER A 209 2.94 -37.60 36.38
CA SER A 209 4.08 -36.90 37.00
C SER A 209 5.37 -36.98 36.18
N GLU A 210 5.60 -38.08 35.46
CA GLU A 210 6.75 -38.27 34.56
C GLU A 210 6.65 -37.40 33.30
N ALA A 211 5.49 -37.44 32.61
CA ALA A 211 5.25 -36.68 31.38
C ALA A 211 5.23 -35.16 31.65
N LEU A 212 4.76 -34.73 32.83
CA LEU A 212 4.80 -33.34 33.25
C LEU A 212 6.24 -32.85 33.47
N LYS A 213 7.11 -33.67 34.06
CA LYS A 213 8.54 -33.34 34.26
C LYS A 213 9.26 -33.14 32.93
N GLU A 214 9.08 -34.05 31.97
CA GLU A 214 9.68 -33.92 30.63
C GLU A 214 9.18 -32.67 29.90
N ARG A 215 7.87 -32.39 29.95
CA ARG A 215 7.30 -31.17 29.38
C ARG A 215 7.87 -29.91 30.01
N LEU A 216 8.02 -29.88 31.33
CA LEU A 216 8.60 -28.73 32.05
C LEU A 216 10.08 -28.54 31.67
N ARG A 217 10.87 -29.60 31.58
CA ARG A 217 12.28 -29.53 31.14
C ARG A 217 12.39 -29.00 29.71
N HIS A 218 11.57 -29.52 28.80
CA HIS A 218 11.54 -29.05 27.41
C HIS A 218 11.09 -27.58 27.34
N ARG A 219 10.07 -27.18 28.11
CA ARG A 219 9.61 -25.79 28.18
C ARG A 219 10.70 -24.87 28.71
N ILE A 220 11.38 -25.22 29.80
CA ILE A 220 12.52 -24.45 30.32
C ILE A 220 13.59 -24.26 29.23
N GLN A 221 13.97 -25.33 28.52
CA GLN A 221 14.96 -25.24 27.46
C GLN A 221 14.50 -24.37 26.27
N GLN A 222 13.23 -24.50 25.86
CA GLN A 222 12.66 -23.68 24.80
C GLN A 222 12.65 -22.19 25.17
N GLU A 223 12.28 -21.90 26.40
CA GLU A 223 12.22 -20.56 26.96
C GLU A 223 13.65 -19.97 27.01
N GLU A 224 14.62 -20.70 27.56
CA GLU A 224 16.02 -20.25 27.65
C GLU A 224 16.62 -19.95 26.26
N ASN A 225 16.27 -20.77 25.25
CA ASN A 225 16.68 -20.54 23.87
C ASN A 225 15.96 -19.33 23.24
N ALA A 226 14.67 -19.14 23.52
CA ALA A 226 13.88 -18.04 22.98
C ALA A 226 14.40 -16.67 23.43
N VAL A 227 14.84 -16.53 24.68
CA VAL A 227 15.37 -15.25 25.17
C VAL A 227 16.76 -14.93 24.64
N LYS A 228 17.62 -15.93 24.49
CA LYS A 228 18.90 -15.77 23.80
C LYS A 228 18.69 -15.26 22.37
N GLN A 229 17.79 -15.93 21.62
CA GLN A 229 17.43 -15.52 20.27
C GLN A 229 16.85 -14.09 20.23
N ARG A 230 15.97 -13.73 21.18
CA ARG A 230 15.39 -12.38 21.26
C ARG A 230 16.45 -11.30 21.49
N CYS A 231 17.44 -11.56 22.35
CA CYS A 231 18.55 -10.64 22.60
C CYS A 231 19.42 -10.48 21.34
N GLU A 232 19.77 -11.59 20.69
CA GLU A 232 20.54 -11.59 19.44
C GLU A 232 19.79 -10.89 18.31
N GLU A 233 18.46 -11.03 18.22
CA GLU A 233 17.62 -10.34 17.24
C GLU A 233 17.70 -8.82 17.41
N LEU A 234 17.72 -8.30 18.65
CA LEU A 234 17.86 -6.88 18.93
C LEU A 234 19.23 -6.36 18.49
N ASP A 235 20.29 -7.13 18.72
CA ASP A 235 21.65 -6.80 18.24
C ASP A 235 21.73 -6.76 16.72
N GLN A 236 21.14 -7.77 16.06
CA GLN A 236 21.07 -7.81 14.61
C GLN A 236 20.26 -6.64 14.06
N ALA A 237 19.13 -6.29 14.70
CA ALA A 237 18.30 -5.17 14.31
C ALA A 237 19.05 -3.83 14.44
N PHE A 238 19.86 -3.66 15.49
CA PHE A 238 20.67 -2.45 15.67
C PHE A 238 21.73 -2.31 14.58
N ARG A 239 22.46 -3.39 14.26
CA ARG A 239 23.42 -3.39 13.14
C ARG A 239 22.75 -3.07 11.81
N LEU A 240 21.56 -3.63 11.58
CA LEU A 240 20.77 -3.35 10.38
C LEU A 240 20.33 -1.89 10.31
N LEU A 241 19.95 -1.29 11.45
CA LEU A 241 19.58 0.13 11.54
C LEU A 241 20.76 1.04 11.18
N GLU A 242 21.97 0.70 11.64
CA GLU A 242 23.19 1.45 11.30
C GLU A 242 23.57 1.33 9.82
N SER A 243 23.42 0.15 9.22
CA SER A 243 23.76 -0.09 7.81
C SER A 243 22.65 0.31 6.82
N LEU A 244 21.52 0.85 7.29
CA LEU A 244 20.34 1.03 6.48
C LEU A 244 20.50 2.19 5.46
N GLU A 245 20.07 1.96 4.23
CA GLU A 245 20.08 2.97 3.17
C GLU A 245 18.69 3.23 2.59
N LYS A 246 18.49 4.44 2.04
CA LYS A 246 17.27 4.77 1.29
C LYS A 246 17.15 3.85 0.07
N GLN A 247 15.94 3.43 -0.27
CA GLN A 247 15.64 2.49 -1.36
C GLN A 247 16.20 1.06 -1.18
N GLN A 248 16.78 0.74 -0.02
CA GLN A 248 17.18 -0.62 0.30
C GLN A 248 15.94 -1.51 0.43
N LEU A 249 16.03 -2.71 -0.16
CA LEU A 249 15.00 -3.73 -0.03
C LEU A 249 15.22 -4.56 1.23
N LEU A 250 14.12 -4.81 1.93
CA LEU A 250 14.10 -5.60 3.16
C LEU A 250 13.19 -6.82 2.97
N ASP A 251 13.66 -7.96 3.46
CA ASP A 251 12.85 -9.16 3.57
C ASP A 251 11.95 -9.09 4.81
N GLU A 252 10.90 -9.91 4.83
CA GLU A 252 9.96 -9.98 5.95
C GLU A 252 10.64 -10.14 7.31
N GLY A 253 11.69 -10.98 7.40
CA GLY A 253 12.46 -11.17 8.64
C GLY A 253 13.23 -9.93 9.07
N HIS A 254 13.87 -9.22 8.13
CA HIS A 254 14.58 -7.97 8.40
C HIS A 254 13.61 -6.87 8.84
N TYR A 255 12.48 -6.76 8.14
CA TYR A 255 11.43 -5.80 8.46
C TYR A 255 10.86 -6.02 9.86
N ARG A 256 10.49 -7.25 10.22
CA ARG A 256 9.98 -7.57 11.56
C ARG A 256 11.00 -7.28 12.66
N ARG A 257 12.29 -7.57 12.44
CA ARG A 257 13.36 -7.22 13.39
C ARG A 257 13.46 -5.71 13.61
N LEU A 258 13.42 -4.93 12.53
CA LEU A 258 13.46 -3.46 12.61
C LEU A 258 12.20 -2.90 13.29
N LEU A 259 11.01 -3.41 12.98
CA LEU A 259 9.77 -2.98 13.65
C LEU A 259 9.82 -3.22 15.16
N ARG A 260 10.28 -4.40 15.60
CA ARG A 260 10.45 -4.68 17.04
C ARG A 260 11.42 -3.71 17.69
N LEU A 261 12.54 -3.42 17.03
CA LEU A 261 13.50 -2.45 17.55
C LEU A 261 12.87 -1.05 17.66
N LEU A 262 12.20 -0.58 16.61
CA LEU A 262 11.53 0.73 16.61
C LEU A 262 10.46 0.82 17.70
N GLU A 263 9.74 -0.28 17.97
CA GLU A 263 8.76 -0.34 19.07
C GLU A 263 9.42 -0.26 20.45
N VAL A 264 10.55 -0.93 20.66
CA VAL A 264 11.35 -0.81 21.90
C VAL A 264 11.84 0.62 22.08
N LEU A 265 12.38 1.23 21.02
CA LEU A 265 12.85 2.62 21.06
C LEU A 265 11.70 3.59 21.31
N ARG A 266 10.53 3.37 20.72
CA ARG A 266 9.31 4.15 20.99
C ARG A 266 8.94 4.10 22.46
N LYS A 267 8.92 2.90 23.05
CA LYS A 267 8.52 2.70 24.46
C LYS A 267 9.50 3.36 25.44
N ARG A 268 10.81 3.34 25.14
CA ARG A 268 11.85 3.83 26.06
C ARG A 268 12.25 5.28 25.85
N LEU A 269 12.35 5.71 24.60
CA LEU A 269 12.90 7.02 24.22
C LEU A 269 11.82 7.98 23.66
N GLY A 270 10.59 7.50 23.47
CA GLY A 270 9.45 8.28 22.99
C GLY A 270 9.18 8.15 21.48
N GLU A 271 8.06 8.73 21.05
CA GLU A 271 7.53 8.62 19.68
C GLU A 271 8.47 9.13 18.58
N GLU A 272 9.39 10.05 18.91
CA GLU A 272 10.34 10.60 17.94
C GLU A 272 11.27 9.53 17.35
N TYR A 273 11.60 8.50 18.13
CA TYR A 273 12.47 7.42 17.70
C TYR A 273 11.75 6.41 16.79
N ALA A 274 10.42 6.36 16.82
CA ALA A 274 9.63 5.54 15.90
C ALA A 274 9.67 6.09 14.47
N GLN A 275 9.88 7.40 14.31
CA GLN A 275 9.88 8.09 13.02
C GLN A 275 11.27 8.16 12.36
N LEU A 276 12.30 7.56 12.96
CA LEU A 276 13.67 7.57 12.42
C LEU A 276 13.77 6.92 11.04
N VAL A 277 12.95 5.89 10.81
CA VAL A 277 12.92 5.14 9.55
C VAL A 277 11.47 4.94 9.12
N HIS A 278 11.16 5.31 7.90
CA HIS A 278 9.90 4.97 7.25
C HIS A 278 10.14 3.82 6.26
N ILE A 279 9.53 2.68 6.53
CA ILE A 279 9.58 1.50 5.67
C ILE A 279 8.17 1.29 5.12
N GLY A 280 8.07 1.19 3.79
CA GLY A 280 6.81 0.98 3.11
C GLY A 280 6.81 -0.30 2.28
N ILE A 281 5.61 -0.70 1.84
CA ILE A 281 5.40 -1.78 0.88
C ILE A 281 4.36 -1.36 -0.16
N GLY A 282 4.27 -2.08 -1.28
CA GLY A 282 3.26 -1.84 -2.30
C GLY A 282 3.54 -0.62 -3.15
N ALA A 283 2.55 -0.23 -3.95
CA ALA A 283 2.65 0.95 -4.81
C ALA A 283 2.65 2.27 -4.00
N GLU A 284 2.18 2.25 -2.75
CA GLU A 284 2.25 3.38 -1.82
C GLU A 284 3.69 3.79 -1.54
N ALA A 285 4.55 2.83 -1.18
CA ALA A 285 5.95 3.11 -0.91
C ALA A 285 6.68 3.66 -2.15
N ILE A 286 6.34 3.15 -3.33
CA ILE A 286 6.87 3.65 -4.60
C ILE A 286 6.39 5.07 -4.88
N ARG A 287 5.13 5.39 -4.60
CA ARG A 287 4.59 6.76 -4.71
C ARG A 287 5.38 7.71 -3.81
N ASP A 288 5.59 7.35 -2.55
CA ASP A 288 6.28 8.21 -1.58
C ASP A 288 7.74 8.44 -1.98
N LEU A 289 8.41 7.41 -2.50
CA LEU A 289 9.75 7.54 -3.08
C LEU A 289 9.77 8.48 -4.30
N LEU A 290 8.80 8.35 -5.20
CA LEU A 290 8.67 9.20 -6.38
C LEU A 290 8.36 10.67 -6.02
N ALA A 291 7.51 10.89 -5.02
CA ALA A 291 7.12 12.22 -4.55
C ALA A 291 8.27 12.99 -3.90
N GLN A 292 9.28 12.29 -3.39
CA GLN A 292 10.49 12.90 -2.81
C GLN A 292 11.55 13.28 -3.86
N ILE A 293 11.35 12.98 -5.14
CA ILE A 293 12.33 13.28 -6.18
C ILE A 293 12.26 14.76 -6.55
N ASP A 294 13.34 15.49 -6.29
CA ASP A 294 13.57 16.80 -6.91
C ASP A 294 14.09 16.60 -8.33
N LEU A 295 13.22 16.82 -9.32
CA LEU A 295 13.54 16.68 -10.74
C LEU A 295 14.62 17.68 -11.20
N GLU A 296 14.72 18.85 -10.57
CA GLU A 296 15.71 19.86 -10.95
C GLU A 296 17.10 19.47 -10.46
N ALA A 297 17.21 19.10 -9.18
CA ALA A 297 18.44 18.62 -8.59
C ALA A 297 18.93 17.35 -9.31
N LEU A 298 18.03 16.40 -9.56
CA LEU A 298 18.36 15.16 -10.26
C LEU A 298 18.81 15.42 -11.70
N SER A 299 18.19 16.35 -12.43
CA SER A 299 18.63 16.74 -13.78
C SER A 299 20.06 17.31 -13.77
N ARG A 300 20.38 18.20 -12.81
CA ARG A 300 21.74 18.76 -12.68
C ARG A 300 22.77 17.68 -12.38
N GLN A 301 22.46 16.78 -11.44
CA GLN A 301 23.33 15.65 -11.09
C GLN A 301 23.59 14.73 -12.29
N LEU A 302 22.54 14.34 -13.02
CA LEU A 302 22.67 13.45 -14.16
C LEU A 302 23.42 14.10 -15.34
N ARG A 303 23.33 15.42 -15.53
CA ARG A 303 24.13 16.13 -16.55
C ARG A 303 25.62 16.05 -16.26
N LEU A 304 26.02 16.20 -14.99
CA LEU A 304 27.42 16.02 -14.57
C LEU A 304 27.87 14.57 -14.76
N GLU A 305 27.05 13.60 -14.32
CA GLU A 305 27.36 12.18 -14.47
C GLU A 305 27.53 11.77 -15.94
N VAL A 306 26.74 12.33 -16.86
CA VAL A 306 26.89 12.08 -18.30
C VAL A 306 28.21 12.63 -18.86
N GLN A 307 28.75 13.70 -18.29
CA GLN A 307 30.03 14.28 -18.71
C GLN A 307 31.24 13.52 -18.13
N GLU A 308 31.14 13.08 -16.88
CA GLU A 308 32.25 12.43 -16.16
C GLU A 308 32.35 10.92 -16.43
N SER A 309 31.21 10.25 -16.67
CA SER A 309 31.18 8.80 -16.89
C SER A 309 31.35 8.42 -18.37
N THR A 310 31.92 7.23 -18.61
CA THR A 310 32.08 6.64 -19.94
C THR A 310 31.46 5.25 -20.00
N GLY A 311 31.14 4.77 -21.22
CA GLY A 311 30.61 3.43 -21.46
C GLY A 311 29.17 3.22 -20.96
N GLY A 312 28.88 2.04 -20.41
CA GLY A 312 27.52 1.65 -20.01
C GLY A 312 26.90 2.51 -18.89
N ARG A 313 27.73 3.08 -18.02
CA ARG A 313 27.27 4.02 -16.98
C ARG A 313 26.75 5.31 -17.60
N GLN A 314 27.47 5.83 -18.60
CA GLN A 314 27.06 7.01 -19.36
C GLN A 314 25.74 6.78 -20.10
N GLU A 315 25.60 5.62 -20.77
CA GLU A 315 24.38 5.27 -21.50
C GLU A 315 23.15 5.22 -20.58
N ARG A 316 23.30 4.63 -19.38
CA ARG A 316 22.23 4.60 -18.38
C ARG A 316 21.89 6.02 -17.89
N ALA A 317 22.89 6.84 -17.60
CA ALA A 317 22.70 8.22 -17.17
C ALA A 317 21.98 9.06 -18.24
N ILE A 318 22.30 8.88 -19.53
CA ILE A 318 21.63 9.53 -20.66
C ILE A 318 20.13 9.16 -20.70
N ARG A 319 19.81 7.87 -20.61
CA ARG A 319 18.41 7.40 -20.61
C ARG A 319 17.62 7.94 -19.41
N ARG A 320 18.24 7.99 -18.23
CA ARG A 320 17.64 8.57 -17.02
C ARG A 320 17.42 10.08 -17.18
N LEU A 321 18.43 10.81 -17.67
CA LEU A 321 18.34 12.25 -17.91
C LEU A 321 17.22 12.58 -18.89
N ALA A 322 17.09 11.82 -19.98
CA ALA A 322 16.01 11.98 -20.95
C ALA A 322 14.63 11.82 -20.29
N MET A 323 14.47 10.84 -19.40
CA MET A 323 13.22 10.65 -18.65
C MET A 323 12.92 11.84 -17.72
N VAL A 324 13.92 12.29 -16.94
CA VAL A 324 13.76 13.44 -16.03
C VAL A 324 13.39 14.71 -16.80
N GLU A 325 14.07 14.98 -17.92
CA GLU A 325 13.77 16.14 -18.77
C GLU A 325 12.36 16.07 -19.36
N ASN A 326 11.85 14.89 -19.71
CA ASN A 326 10.47 14.72 -20.18
C ASN A 326 9.46 15.10 -19.08
N PHE A 327 9.68 14.70 -17.83
CA PHE A 327 8.83 15.11 -16.70
C PHE A 327 8.91 16.62 -16.44
N ARG A 328 10.11 17.21 -16.48
CA ARG A 328 10.29 18.67 -16.31
C ARG A 328 9.57 19.48 -17.40
N ARG A 329 9.73 19.11 -18.68
CA ARG A 329 9.11 19.80 -19.82
C ARG A 329 7.59 19.66 -19.82
N SER A 330 7.08 18.47 -19.49
CA SER A 330 5.65 18.21 -19.45
C SER A 330 4.94 18.79 -18.22
N ARG A 331 5.70 19.19 -17.18
CA ARG A 331 5.19 19.59 -15.86
C ARG A 331 4.35 18.52 -15.18
N ASN A 332 4.51 17.27 -15.59
CA ASN A 332 3.86 16.14 -14.93
C ASN A 332 4.64 15.79 -13.66
N ARG A 333 3.93 15.34 -12.63
CA ARG A 333 4.55 14.84 -11.41
C ARG A 333 4.78 13.31 -11.50
N PRO A 334 5.96 12.78 -11.14
CA PRO A 334 6.25 11.34 -11.22
C PRO A 334 5.26 10.44 -10.47
N GLU A 335 4.78 10.87 -9.31
CA GLU A 335 3.84 10.16 -8.46
C GLU A 335 2.47 9.94 -9.12
N TRP A 336 2.10 10.69 -10.17
CA TRP A 336 0.87 10.46 -10.93
C TRP A 336 0.87 9.14 -11.71
N MET A 337 2.03 8.48 -11.84
CA MET A 337 2.09 7.09 -12.34
C MET A 337 1.46 6.08 -11.37
N ILE A 338 1.23 6.48 -10.12
CA ILE A 338 0.55 5.69 -9.09
C ILE A 338 -0.88 6.23 -8.90
N LEU A 339 -1.86 5.40 -9.23
CA LEU A 339 -3.26 5.77 -9.24
C LEU A 339 -3.89 5.58 -7.85
N HIS A 340 -4.59 6.61 -7.39
CA HIS A 340 -5.55 6.50 -6.27
C HIS A 340 -6.99 6.50 -6.77
N ILE A 341 -7.19 6.97 -8.00
CA ILE A 341 -8.50 7.16 -8.60
C ILE A 341 -8.44 6.55 -9.98
N LEU A 342 -9.31 5.58 -10.22
CA LEU A 342 -9.39 4.90 -11.50
C LEU A 342 -10.59 5.43 -12.29
N PRO A 343 -10.40 5.99 -13.50
CA PRO A 343 -11.50 6.42 -14.34
C PRO A 343 -12.32 5.21 -14.84
N VAL A 344 -13.65 5.35 -14.82
CA VAL A 344 -14.59 4.38 -15.37
C VAL A 344 -15.12 4.89 -16.70
N LEU A 345 -14.91 4.08 -17.74
CA LEU A 345 -15.32 4.40 -19.10
C LEU A 345 -16.86 4.56 -19.20
N PRO A 346 -17.37 5.47 -20.05
CA PRO A 346 -18.81 5.59 -20.30
C PRO A 346 -19.45 4.26 -20.74
N PRO A 347 -20.66 3.90 -20.25
CA PRO A 347 -21.32 2.63 -20.52
C PRO A 347 -21.52 2.29 -22.01
N ASP A 348 -21.79 3.29 -22.85
CA ASP A 348 -22.03 3.07 -24.28
C ASP A 348 -20.74 2.68 -25.04
N LEU A 349 -19.57 2.85 -24.43
CA LEU A 349 -18.28 2.35 -24.95
C LEU A 349 -17.97 0.93 -24.43
N ARG A 350 -18.75 0.43 -23.47
CA ARG A 350 -18.67 -0.93 -22.91
C ARG A 350 -20.07 -1.56 -22.78
N PRO A 351 -20.79 -1.70 -23.90
CA PRO A 351 -22.21 -2.05 -23.88
C PRO A 351 -22.43 -3.46 -23.31
N MET A 352 -23.64 -3.65 -22.79
CA MET A 352 -24.21 -4.94 -22.45
C MET A 352 -25.52 -5.07 -23.24
N VAL A 353 -25.64 -6.12 -24.04
CA VAL A 353 -26.73 -6.33 -25.00
C VAL A 353 -27.46 -7.61 -24.64
N GLN A 354 -28.79 -7.55 -24.66
CA GLN A 354 -29.62 -8.72 -24.50
C GLN A 354 -29.69 -9.49 -25.81
N LEU A 355 -29.47 -10.80 -25.74
CA LEU A 355 -29.63 -11.73 -26.84
C LEU A 355 -30.98 -12.45 -26.74
N ASP A 356 -31.39 -13.07 -27.84
CA ASP A 356 -32.56 -13.95 -27.86
C ASP A 356 -32.40 -15.10 -26.86
N GLY A 357 -33.50 -15.40 -26.16
CA GLY A 357 -33.52 -16.40 -25.08
C GLY A 357 -33.07 -15.87 -23.71
N GLY A 358 -33.07 -14.56 -23.49
CA GLY A 358 -32.83 -13.97 -22.16
C GLY A 358 -31.37 -13.96 -21.71
N ARG A 359 -30.43 -14.29 -22.61
CA ARG A 359 -28.99 -14.22 -22.37
C ARG A 359 -28.47 -12.79 -22.53
N PHE A 360 -27.30 -12.50 -21.95
CA PHE A 360 -26.63 -11.21 -22.09
C PHE A 360 -25.23 -11.42 -22.67
N ALA A 361 -24.87 -10.56 -23.63
CA ALA A 361 -23.51 -10.36 -24.07
C ALA A 361 -22.98 -9.07 -23.44
N ALA A 362 -21.80 -9.10 -22.85
CA ALA A 362 -21.17 -7.95 -22.23
C ALA A 362 -19.73 -7.78 -22.73
N SER A 363 -19.26 -6.54 -22.78
CA SER A 363 -17.83 -6.27 -22.99
C SER A 363 -17.01 -6.79 -21.81
N ASP A 364 -15.85 -7.41 -22.09
CA ASP A 364 -14.87 -7.87 -21.10
C ASP A 364 -14.45 -6.78 -20.10
N LEU A 365 -14.48 -5.50 -20.54
CA LEU A 365 -14.19 -4.35 -19.69
C LEU A 365 -15.10 -4.31 -18.45
N ASN A 366 -16.37 -4.72 -18.60
CA ASN A 366 -17.29 -4.73 -17.47
C ASN A 366 -16.84 -5.76 -16.42
N ASP A 367 -16.37 -6.94 -16.83
CA ASP A 367 -15.87 -7.94 -15.89
C ASP A 367 -14.55 -7.53 -15.24
N LEU A 368 -13.67 -6.83 -15.97
CA LEU A 368 -12.46 -6.24 -15.39
C LEU A 368 -12.80 -5.17 -14.34
N TYR A 369 -13.73 -4.26 -14.63
CA TYR A 369 -14.17 -3.27 -13.64
C TYR A 369 -14.84 -3.92 -12.42
N ARG A 370 -15.65 -4.98 -12.63
CA ARG A 370 -16.26 -5.73 -11.52
C ARG A 370 -15.22 -6.33 -10.58
N ARG A 371 -14.15 -6.90 -11.12
CA ARG A 371 -13.05 -7.47 -10.32
C ARG A 371 -12.27 -6.42 -9.53
N ILE A 372 -12.26 -5.16 -9.96
CA ILE A 372 -11.60 -4.07 -9.25
C ILE A 372 -12.49 -3.53 -8.12
N ILE A 373 -13.82 -3.59 -8.29
CA ILE A 373 -14.78 -3.11 -7.29
C ILE A 373 -15.02 -4.15 -6.18
N ASN A 374 -15.04 -5.44 -6.53
CA ASN A 374 -15.07 -6.54 -5.57
C ASN A 374 -13.76 -6.61 -4.78
#